data_AF-A0A8H3ICQ9-F1
#
_entry.id   AF-A0A8H3ICQ9-F1
#
_cell.length_a   1.000
_cell.length_b   1.000
_cell.length_c   1.000
_cell.angle_alpha   90.00
_cell.angle_beta   90.00
_cell.angle_gamma   90.00
#
_symmetry.space_group_name_H-M   'P 1'
#
loop_
_entity.id
_entity.type
_entity.pdbx_description
1 polymer ?
#
loop_
_entity_poly.entity_id
_entity_poly.type
_entity_poly.pdbx_seq_one_letter_code
_entity_poly.pdbx_strand_id
1 'polypeptide(L)'
;MQDAVTGMEWVAFERDHALQFAHFYLAPTPLPPVRGVKNVKEVDPDKNSLISSRNKQHTLHAQRQSRSSDPLWILPGFLHSYSARKDLHLLYLDGSAAATTNQGTLDVSDLLLLNYTQMKHLSDRDRGRGLCQIAAKDWGGRIDGFIRMEAGFEIIVCSFAKSLRLVEALRVEDIDNGGTITGRTDVFHWLRAAATRYNGIGGSPPRVQLNYNTFLTAYAYSLDVFKNGRTALPRLTAAPQNTLEDMRRDLTSMLIQSDSFDKITHSSCNWQAVADMIVQKYANPLQYLVTSSEFSRSKTRLAQELNYMLRPFFDTLHRDAAIETKRCAAEFMPSDFHSSNPHDYTGSLSERAIYTVSYRICSTLINALWSLDHSPPPSSSTLSSEDIPTQHLTTLGDLTSYLAWTEWKKCKGCSWNEICSIPMFPFGVAEDHERPRCRSEENIGERRGYWNDTSL
;
A
#
# COMPACT_ATOMS: atom_id res chain seq x y z
N MET A 1 21.15 -22.58 4.54
CA MET A 1 22.11 -22.88 3.45
C MET A 1 22.86 -21.60 3.17
N GLN A 2 24.18 -21.70 2.99
CA GLN A 2 25.04 -20.55 2.68
C GLN A 2 25.02 -20.22 1.18
N ASP A 3 24.62 -21.20 0.36
CA ASP A 3 24.62 -21.08 -1.09
C ASP A 3 23.57 -20.09 -1.60
N ALA A 4 23.86 -19.51 -2.75
CA ALA A 4 22.94 -18.61 -3.43
C ALA A 4 21.64 -19.32 -3.80
N VAL A 5 20.52 -18.66 -3.53
CA VAL A 5 19.20 -19.08 -4.01
C VAL A 5 19.15 -18.94 -5.53
N THR A 6 18.56 -19.92 -6.21
CA THR A 6 18.50 -19.95 -7.69
C THR A 6 17.09 -19.78 -8.24
N GLY A 7 16.09 -20.35 -7.56
CA GLY A 7 14.69 -20.37 -7.97
C GLY A 7 13.90 -19.12 -7.58
N MET A 8 12.57 -19.29 -7.51
CA MET A 8 11.65 -18.28 -6.99
C MET A 8 11.70 -18.25 -5.46
N GLU A 9 11.85 -17.05 -4.89
CA GLU A 9 11.90 -16.80 -3.44
C GLU A 9 11.53 -15.32 -3.15
N TRP A 10 11.41 -14.97 -1.87
CA TRP A 10 11.14 -13.61 -1.40
C TRP A 10 12.42 -12.89 -1.02
N VAL A 11 12.44 -11.57 -1.22
CA VAL A 11 13.47 -10.68 -0.68
C VAL A 11 12.79 -9.46 -0.04
N ALA A 12 13.13 -9.18 1.22
CA ALA A 12 12.65 -8.00 1.93
C ALA A 12 13.61 -6.81 1.74
N PHE A 13 13.08 -5.59 1.81
CA PHE A 13 13.91 -4.37 1.76
C PHE A 13 14.63 -4.10 3.08
N GLU A 14 14.03 -4.48 4.21
CA GLU A 14 14.56 -4.30 5.55
C GLU A 14 15.27 -5.58 6.02
N ARG A 15 16.50 -5.43 6.53
CA ARG A 15 17.23 -6.54 7.15
C ARG A 15 16.50 -7.08 8.38
N ASP A 16 15.91 -6.19 9.18
CA ASP A 16 15.11 -6.51 10.37
C ASP A 16 13.89 -7.38 10.00
N HIS A 17 13.31 -7.16 8.82
CA HIS A 17 12.23 -8.00 8.30
C HIS A 17 12.77 -9.39 7.91
N ALA A 18 13.83 -9.44 7.09
CA ALA A 18 14.42 -10.70 6.63
C ALA A 18 14.99 -11.55 7.78
N LEU A 19 15.47 -10.92 8.86
CA LEU A 19 16.06 -11.61 10.02
C LEU A 19 15.06 -12.54 10.72
N GLN A 20 13.77 -12.20 10.71
CA GLN A 20 12.72 -13.06 11.27
C GLN A 20 12.59 -14.40 10.55
N PHE A 21 13.03 -14.46 9.29
CA PHE A 21 12.99 -15.67 8.45
C PHE A 21 14.34 -16.39 8.37
N ALA A 22 15.38 -15.87 9.02
CA ALA A 22 16.74 -16.40 8.95
C ALA A 22 16.97 -17.63 9.85
N HIS A 23 15.92 -18.23 10.43
CA HIS A 23 16.01 -19.39 11.33
C HIS A 23 15.34 -20.65 10.74
N PHE A 24 15.76 -21.83 11.20
CA PHE A 24 15.19 -23.12 10.81
C PHE A 24 14.42 -23.75 11.98
N TYR A 25 13.18 -24.17 11.71
CA TYR A 25 12.38 -24.94 12.66
C TYR A 25 12.51 -26.44 12.35
N LEU A 26 13.02 -27.21 13.31
CA LEU A 26 12.94 -28.66 13.28
C LEU A 26 11.73 -29.09 14.11
N ALA A 27 10.75 -29.72 13.45
CA ALA A 27 9.72 -30.46 14.18
C ALA A 27 10.38 -31.64 14.91
N PRO A 28 9.93 -31.99 16.14
CA PRO A 28 10.38 -33.21 16.78
C PRO A 28 10.00 -34.40 15.89
N THR A 29 10.98 -35.04 15.27
CA THR A 29 10.77 -36.39 14.74
C THR A 29 10.65 -37.32 15.93
N PRO A 30 9.59 -38.14 16.06
CA PRO A 30 9.62 -39.22 17.03
C PRO A 30 10.77 -40.15 16.63
N LEU A 31 11.81 -40.20 17.47
CA LEU A 31 12.85 -41.21 17.34
C LEU A 31 12.15 -42.58 17.39
N PRO A 32 12.34 -43.47 16.39
CA PRO A 32 11.86 -44.84 16.54
C PRO A 32 12.57 -45.45 17.75
N PRO A 33 11.87 -46.22 18.61
CA PRO A 33 12.48 -46.80 19.79
C PRO A 33 13.62 -47.73 19.39
N VAL A 34 14.83 -47.40 19.84
CA VAL A 34 16.01 -48.23 19.67
C VAL A 34 15.80 -49.53 20.47
N ARG A 35 15.49 -50.63 19.79
CA ARG A 35 15.67 -51.98 20.32
C ARG A 35 16.46 -52.82 19.32
N GLY A 36 17.69 -53.13 19.71
CA GLY A 36 18.37 -54.39 19.42
C GLY A 36 18.73 -54.66 17.95
N VAL A 37 19.99 -54.46 17.63
CA VAL A 37 20.67 -54.96 16.42
C VAL A 37 20.42 -56.46 16.22
N LYS A 38 20.00 -56.85 15.01
CA LYS A 38 20.57 -57.99 14.25
C LYS A 38 20.10 -58.00 12.80
N ASN A 39 21.09 -58.20 11.91
CA ASN A 39 21.05 -58.51 10.48
C ASN A 39 20.97 -57.35 9.49
N VAL A 40 22.17 -57.04 8.98
CA VAL A 40 22.46 -56.34 7.72
C VAL A 40 21.86 -57.14 6.56
N LYS A 41 21.06 -56.46 5.74
CA LYS A 41 20.97 -56.73 4.29
C LYS A 41 21.14 -55.40 3.57
N GLU A 42 22.11 -55.39 2.65
CA GLU A 42 22.42 -54.27 1.76
C GLU A 42 21.16 -53.79 1.02
N VAL A 43 20.96 -52.47 1.00
CA VAL A 43 20.02 -51.79 0.12
C VAL A 43 20.69 -50.53 -0.43
N ASP A 44 21.08 -50.63 -1.70
CA ASP A 44 21.11 -49.65 -2.80
C ASP A 44 21.30 -48.13 -2.47
N PRO A 45 22.34 -47.43 -2.99
CA PRO A 45 22.64 -46.04 -2.61
C PRO A 45 21.71 -44.96 -3.19
N ASP A 46 20.72 -45.29 -4.01
CA ASP A 46 20.06 -44.30 -4.89
C ASP A 46 18.70 -43.74 -4.43
N LYS A 47 18.38 -43.77 -3.12
CA LYS A 47 17.14 -43.16 -2.58
C LYS A 47 17.34 -42.45 -1.26
N ASN A 48 17.99 -41.29 -1.29
CA ASN A 48 17.86 -40.28 -0.23
C ASN A 48 17.69 -38.86 -0.80
N SER A 49 16.68 -38.69 -1.66
CA SER A 49 16.06 -37.39 -1.94
C SER A 49 14.82 -37.23 -1.06
N LEU A 50 15.03 -37.04 0.25
CA LEU A 50 13.99 -36.61 1.19
C LEU A 50 14.37 -35.30 1.88
N ILE A 51 14.93 -34.35 1.11
CA ILE A 51 14.92 -32.92 1.45
C ILE A 51 13.81 -32.27 0.60
N SER A 52 12.60 -32.80 0.74
CA SER A 52 11.40 -32.22 0.13
C SER A 52 10.88 -31.11 1.04
N SER A 53 11.34 -29.90 0.77
CA SER A 53 10.48 -28.70 0.71
C SER A 53 9.26 -28.69 1.62
N ARG A 54 9.45 -28.39 2.92
CA ARG A 54 8.35 -28.04 3.81
C ARG A 54 8.34 -26.52 3.99
N ASN A 55 7.25 -25.93 3.50
CA ASN A 55 6.68 -24.62 3.78
C ASN A 55 7.58 -23.64 4.57
N LYS A 56 8.18 -22.69 3.87
CA LYS A 56 8.82 -21.53 4.50
C LYS A 56 8.24 -20.23 3.96
N GLN A 57 6.96 -20.04 4.28
CA GLN A 57 6.44 -18.75 4.71
C GLN A 57 5.29 -19.10 5.65
N HIS A 58 5.64 -19.35 6.91
CA HIS A 58 4.64 -19.46 7.95
C HIS A 58 4.37 -18.03 8.42
N THR A 59 3.16 -17.53 8.17
CA THR A 59 2.58 -16.49 9.01
C THR A 59 2.73 -16.94 10.46
N LEU A 60 3.21 -16.05 11.33
CA LEU A 60 3.48 -16.28 12.76
C LEU A 60 2.20 -16.48 13.59
N HIS A 61 1.34 -17.40 13.16
CA HIS A 61 0.23 -17.95 13.93
C HIS A 61 0.43 -19.46 14.08
N ALA A 62 1.38 -19.80 14.95
CA ALA A 62 1.33 -21.04 15.69
C ALA A 62 1.06 -20.72 17.17
N GLN A 63 -0.09 -20.10 17.47
CA GLN A 63 -0.78 -20.46 18.71
C GLN A 63 -1.37 -21.86 18.53
N ARG A 64 -0.50 -22.85 18.36
CA ARG A 64 -0.87 -24.21 18.73
C ARG A 64 -0.60 -24.24 20.23
N GLN A 65 -1.67 -24.32 21.01
CA GLN A 65 -1.60 -24.91 22.34
C GLN A 65 -1.12 -26.36 22.16
N SER A 66 0.19 -26.53 21.99
CA SER A 66 0.81 -27.83 21.96
C SER A 66 0.89 -28.30 23.40
N ARG A 67 0.05 -29.27 23.73
CA ARG A 67 0.15 -30.06 24.97
C ARG A 67 1.34 -31.04 24.96
N SER A 68 2.34 -30.88 24.09
CA SER A 68 3.57 -31.69 24.12
C SER A 68 4.77 -30.87 24.57
N SER A 69 5.38 -31.30 25.67
CA SER A 69 6.58 -30.78 26.31
C SER A 69 7.90 -31.02 25.55
N ASP A 70 7.85 -31.20 24.23
CA ASP A 70 9.06 -31.41 23.42
C ASP A 70 9.56 -30.08 22.84
N PRO A 71 10.84 -29.70 23.05
CA PRO A 71 11.37 -28.45 22.56
C PRO A 71 11.45 -28.47 21.03
N LEU A 72 10.90 -27.43 20.41
CA LEU A 72 11.09 -27.12 19.00
C LEU A 72 12.55 -26.67 18.83
N TRP A 73 13.39 -27.45 18.14
CA TRP A 73 14.78 -27.06 17.92
C TRP A 73 14.84 -25.98 16.84
N ILE A 74 15.37 -24.82 17.21
CA ILE A 74 15.59 -23.70 16.31
C ILE A 74 17.07 -23.69 15.96
N LEU A 75 17.40 -23.92 14.69
CA LEU A 75 18.77 -23.84 14.22
C LEU A 75 19.03 -22.47 13.56
N PRO A 76 20.20 -21.87 13.78
CA PRO A 76 20.57 -20.63 13.12
C PRO A 76 20.68 -20.88 11.63
N GLY A 77 20.12 -19.96 10.85
CA GLY A 77 20.27 -19.96 9.41
C GLY A 77 21.21 -18.88 8.93
N PHE A 78 20.90 -18.33 7.76
CA PHE A 78 21.72 -17.33 7.09
C PHE A 78 20.85 -16.16 6.65
N LEU A 79 21.34 -14.95 6.89
CA LEU A 79 20.83 -13.73 6.31
C LEU A 79 21.58 -13.47 5.00
N HIS A 80 20.85 -13.53 3.89
CA HIS A 80 21.41 -13.29 2.56
C HIS A 80 21.19 -11.84 2.12
N SER A 81 22.25 -11.18 1.68
CA SER A 81 22.17 -9.89 0.98
C SER A 81 22.36 -10.11 -0.52
N TYR A 82 21.47 -9.54 -1.32
CA TYR A 82 21.51 -9.64 -2.78
C TYR A 82 21.63 -8.25 -3.42
N SER A 83 22.23 -8.21 -4.61
CA SER A 83 22.25 -7.05 -5.51
C SER A 83 21.56 -7.42 -6.81
N ALA A 84 20.82 -6.48 -7.40
CA ALA A 84 20.22 -6.67 -8.71
C ALA A 84 21.31 -6.78 -9.80
N ARG A 85 21.14 -7.70 -10.75
CA ARG A 85 22.07 -7.88 -11.89
C ARG A 85 21.81 -6.88 -13.03
N LYS A 86 20.61 -6.31 -13.03
CA LYS A 86 20.06 -5.37 -14.01
C LYS A 86 18.93 -4.59 -13.32
N ASP A 87 18.40 -3.58 -13.98
CA ASP A 87 17.14 -2.98 -13.55
C ASP A 87 16.04 -4.04 -13.64
N LEU A 88 15.36 -4.27 -12.51
CA LEU A 88 14.33 -5.29 -12.42
C LEU A 88 12.99 -4.71 -12.85
N HIS A 89 12.33 -5.41 -13.77
CA HIS A 89 10.97 -5.07 -14.17
C HIS A 89 10.00 -5.77 -13.24
N LEU A 90 9.34 -5.00 -12.36
CA LEU A 90 8.50 -5.54 -11.30
C LEU A 90 7.08 -5.01 -11.41
N LEU A 91 6.09 -5.88 -11.18
CA LEU A 91 4.70 -5.45 -11.03
C LEU A 91 4.44 -5.14 -9.54
N TYR A 92 4.08 -3.89 -9.24
CA TYR A 92 3.69 -3.49 -7.89
C TYR A 92 2.23 -3.82 -7.62
N LEU A 93 1.97 -4.57 -6.55
CA LEU A 93 0.64 -4.90 -6.05
C LEU A 93 0.36 -4.07 -4.80
N ASP A 94 -0.51 -3.07 -4.94
CA ASP A 94 -0.89 -2.16 -3.86
C ASP A 94 -1.91 -2.77 -2.88
N GLY A 95 -2.22 -2.08 -1.78
CA GLY A 95 -3.26 -2.49 -0.84
C GLY A 95 -2.84 -3.59 0.14
N SER A 96 -1.58 -3.55 0.59
CA SER A 96 -1.00 -4.56 1.49
C SER A 96 -1.09 -6.00 0.96
N ALA A 97 -0.75 -6.19 -0.31
CA ALA A 97 -0.94 -7.46 -1.02
C ALA A 97 -0.10 -8.67 -0.55
N ALA A 98 0.71 -8.51 0.50
CA ALA A 98 1.34 -9.64 1.20
C ALA A 98 0.57 -10.06 2.46
N ALA A 99 -0.32 -9.22 2.98
CA ALA A 99 -1.12 -9.52 4.16
C ALA A 99 -2.11 -10.65 3.83
N THR A 100 -1.92 -11.81 4.48
CA THR A 100 -2.79 -12.97 4.24
C THR A 100 -4.06 -12.85 5.07
N THR A 101 -5.05 -12.13 4.54
CA THR A 101 -6.33 -11.84 5.22
C THR A 101 -7.51 -11.94 4.26
N ASN A 102 -8.72 -12.04 4.79
CA ASN A 102 -9.95 -11.99 3.99
C ASN A 102 -10.45 -10.56 3.73
N GLN A 103 -9.69 -9.52 4.10
CA GLN A 103 -10.11 -8.11 4.04
C GLN A 103 -9.92 -7.46 2.66
N GLY A 104 -9.57 -8.26 1.65
CA GLY A 104 -9.37 -7.79 0.28
C GLY A 104 -7.93 -7.58 -0.12
N THR A 105 -6.99 -7.71 0.83
CA THR A 105 -5.54 -7.57 0.58
C THR A 105 -5.03 -8.52 -0.51
N LEU A 106 -5.65 -9.68 -0.66
CA LEU A 106 -5.30 -10.68 -1.68
C LEU A 106 -6.19 -10.65 -2.93
N ASP A 107 -7.17 -9.75 -3.02
CA ASP A 107 -8.16 -9.78 -4.11
C ASP A 107 -7.49 -9.56 -5.49
N VAL A 108 -6.47 -8.71 -5.58
CA VAL A 108 -5.71 -8.48 -6.83
C VAL A 108 -4.92 -9.73 -7.23
N SER A 109 -4.18 -10.35 -6.30
CA SER A 109 -3.39 -11.54 -6.64
C SER A 109 -4.29 -12.73 -6.94
N ASP A 110 -5.31 -12.97 -6.11
CA ASP A 110 -6.05 -14.21 -6.11
C ASP A 110 -7.21 -14.14 -7.10
N LEU A 111 -8.06 -13.12 -7.02
CA LEU A 111 -9.24 -13.00 -7.89
C LEU A 111 -8.87 -12.47 -9.28
N LEU A 112 -8.08 -11.39 -9.36
CA LEU A 112 -7.77 -10.77 -10.65
C LEU A 112 -6.67 -11.52 -11.40
N LEU A 113 -5.49 -11.74 -10.82
CA LEU A 113 -4.35 -12.32 -11.56
C LEU A 113 -4.46 -13.83 -11.71
N LEU A 114 -4.64 -14.56 -10.60
CA LEU A 114 -4.65 -16.02 -10.58
C LEU A 114 -6.00 -16.63 -10.95
N ASN A 115 -7.06 -15.82 -11.06
CA ASN A 115 -8.44 -16.27 -11.28
C ASN A 115 -8.83 -17.41 -10.29
N TYR A 116 -8.36 -17.26 -9.05
CA TYR A 116 -8.53 -18.23 -7.99
C TYR A 116 -9.81 -17.92 -7.22
N THR A 117 -10.90 -18.59 -7.61
CA THR A 117 -12.24 -18.39 -7.03
C THR A 117 -12.63 -19.46 -6.01
N GLN A 118 -11.69 -20.36 -5.63
CA GLN A 118 -11.98 -21.47 -4.72
C GLN A 118 -11.90 -21.04 -3.24
N MET A 119 -12.69 -21.71 -2.39
CA MET A 119 -12.69 -21.48 -0.93
C MET A 119 -11.48 -22.09 -0.19
N LYS A 120 -10.51 -22.68 -0.88
CA LYS A 120 -9.33 -23.27 -0.23
C LYS A 120 -8.23 -22.22 -0.11
N HIS A 121 -7.50 -22.22 1.00
CA HIS A 121 -6.36 -21.34 1.15
C HIS A 121 -5.26 -21.64 0.11
N LEU A 122 -4.97 -20.66 -0.72
CA LEU A 122 -3.77 -20.65 -1.52
C LEU A 122 -2.59 -20.27 -0.63
N SER A 123 -1.63 -21.19 -0.47
CA SER A 123 -0.41 -20.90 0.28
C SER A 123 0.35 -19.77 -0.41
N ASP A 124 1.07 -18.96 0.36
CA ASP A 124 1.78 -17.83 -0.24
C ASP A 124 2.83 -18.26 -1.27
N ARG A 125 3.42 -19.44 -1.05
CA ARG A 125 4.33 -20.04 -2.02
C ARG A 125 3.68 -20.49 -3.31
N ASP A 126 2.45 -20.99 -3.26
CA ASP A 126 1.69 -21.34 -4.45
C ASP A 126 1.22 -20.09 -5.19
N ARG A 127 0.88 -19.02 -4.47
CA ARG A 127 0.60 -17.70 -5.03
C ARG A 127 1.81 -17.15 -5.79
N GLY A 128 2.98 -17.11 -5.15
CA GLY A 128 4.22 -16.68 -5.80
C GLY A 128 4.55 -17.53 -7.04
N ARG A 129 4.34 -18.85 -6.98
CA ARG A 129 4.52 -19.75 -8.13
C ARG A 129 3.56 -19.42 -9.27
N GLY A 130 2.28 -19.22 -8.97
CA GLY A 130 1.26 -18.87 -9.96
C GLY A 130 1.54 -17.52 -10.62
N LEU A 131 1.90 -16.51 -9.83
CA LEU A 131 2.25 -15.18 -10.31
C LEU A 131 3.47 -15.24 -11.26
N CYS A 132 4.52 -15.96 -10.86
CA CYS A 132 5.69 -16.15 -11.71
C CYS A 132 5.42 -17.02 -12.95
N GLN A 133 4.44 -17.93 -12.89
CA GLN A 133 3.99 -18.68 -14.04
C GLN A 133 3.28 -17.78 -15.06
N ILE A 134 2.42 -16.87 -14.62
CA ILE A 134 1.78 -15.85 -15.48
C ILE A 134 2.85 -14.95 -16.10
N ALA A 135 3.78 -14.44 -15.30
CA ALA A 135 4.88 -13.61 -15.79
C ALA A 135 5.70 -14.31 -16.88
N ALA A 136 5.99 -15.60 -16.72
CA ALA A 136 6.73 -16.38 -17.70
C ALA A 136 5.92 -16.71 -18.96
N LYS A 137 4.66 -17.15 -18.82
CA LYS A 137 3.86 -17.69 -19.92
C LYS A 137 3.08 -16.62 -20.67
N ASP A 138 2.41 -15.74 -19.94
CA ASP A 138 1.42 -14.82 -20.50
C ASP A 138 2.07 -13.49 -20.87
N TRP A 139 3.14 -13.10 -20.15
CA TRP A 139 3.87 -11.84 -20.38
C TRP A 139 5.27 -12.05 -20.97
N GLY A 140 5.58 -13.26 -21.45
CA GLY A 140 6.83 -13.57 -22.14
C GLY A 140 8.10 -13.37 -21.32
N GLY A 141 8.02 -13.46 -19.99
CA GLY A 141 9.15 -13.25 -19.08
C GLY A 141 9.59 -11.79 -18.94
N ARG A 142 8.76 -10.82 -19.32
CA ARG A 142 9.05 -9.38 -19.20
C ARG A 142 9.07 -8.87 -17.75
N ILE A 143 8.43 -9.60 -16.83
CA ILE A 143 8.38 -9.28 -15.40
C ILE A 143 9.32 -10.22 -14.63
N ASP A 144 10.27 -9.64 -13.91
CA ASP A 144 11.25 -10.34 -13.08
C ASP A 144 10.68 -10.75 -11.71
N GLY A 145 9.56 -10.13 -11.29
CA GLY A 145 8.95 -10.35 -9.98
C GLY A 145 7.83 -9.38 -9.63
N PHE A 146 7.36 -9.47 -8.38
CA PHE A 146 6.22 -8.71 -7.87
C PHE A 146 6.58 -8.03 -6.56
N ILE A 147 6.35 -6.72 -6.47
CA ILE A 147 6.52 -5.98 -5.21
C ILE A 147 5.17 -5.95 -4.50
N ARG A 148 5.16 -6.19 -3.21
CA ARG A 148 3.98 -6.09 -2.34
C ARG A 148 4.39 -5.79 -0.91
N MET A 149 3.43 -5.52 -0.04
CA MET A 149 3.74 -5.21 1.35
C MET A 149 2.83 -5.92 2.34
N GLU A 150 3.42 -6.22 3.50
CA GLU A 150 2.73 -6.51 4.75
C GLU A 150 3.03 -5.36 5.72
N ALA A 151 3.70 -5.57 6.85
CA ALA A 151 4.24 -4.45 7.62
C ALA A 151 5.33 -3.68 6.84
N GLY A 152 6.22 -4.41 6.15
CA GLY A 152 7.24 -3.87 5.26
C GLY A 152 7.08 -4.36 3.81
N PHE A 153 7.88 -3.81 2.90
CA PHE A 153 7.88 -4.22 1.50
C PHE A 153 8.74 -5.47 1.27
N GLU A 154 8.29 -6.30 0.35
CA GLU A 154 9.01 -7.46 -0.15
C GLU A 154 8.81 -7.63 -1.66
N ILE A 155 9.71 -8.38 -2.28
CA ILE A 155 9.66 -8.76 -3.68
C ILE A 155 9.59 -10.28 -3.78
N ILE A 156 8.58 -10.80 -4.48
CA ILE A 156 8.59 -12.16 -5.02
C ILE A 156 9.43 -12.13 -6.29
N VAL A 157 10.65 -12.66 -6.26
CA VAL A 157 11.54 -12.69 -7.44
C VAL A 157 11.38 -14.03 -8.14
N CYS A 158 11.04 -14.02 -9.41
CA CYS A 158 10.71 -15.25 -10.14
C CYS A 158 11.90 -16.14 -10.45
N SER A 159 13.11 -15.57 -10.55
CA SER A 159 14.36 -16.33 -10.64
C SER A 159 15.52 -15.54 -10.06
N PHE A 160 15.97 -15.92 -8.87
CA PHE A 160 17.15 -15.32 -8.25
C PHE A 160 18.38 -15.47 -9.13
N ALA A 161 18.60 -16.63 -9.74
CA ALA A 161 19.78 -16.87 -10.59
C ALA A 161 19.87 -15.87 -11.76
N LYS A 162 18.73 -15.50 -12.36
CA LYS A 162 18.67 -14.56 -13.49
C LYS A 162 18.72 -13.09 -13.04
N SER A 163 18.05 -12.76 -11.93
CA SER A 163 17.76 -11.37 -11.56
C SER A 163 18.72 -10.83 -10.50
N LEU A 164 19.25 -11.68 -9.63
CA LEU A 164 19.99 -11.28 -8.44
C LEU A 164 21.37 -11.97 -8.35
N ARG A 165 22.32 -11.27 -7.73
CA ARG A 165 23.64 -11.79 -7.36
C ARG A 165 23.78 -11.76 -5.85
N LEU A 166 24.10 -12.92 -5.26
CA LEU A 166 24.45 -13.00 -3.84
C LEU A 166 25.68 -12.12 -3.59
N VAL A 167 25.53 -11.19 -2.65
CA VAL A 167 26.61 -10.32 -2.17
C VAL A 167 27.25 -10.95 -0.94
N GLU A 168 26.42 -11.40 -0.01
CA GLU A 168 26.86 -11.88 1.29
C GLU A 168 25.86 -12.88 1.89
N ALA A 169 26.39 -13.86 2.62
CA ALA A 169 25.62 -14.82 3.40
C ALA A 169 26.18 -14.84 4.83
N LEU A 170 25.49 -14.19 5.77
CA LEU A 170 25.90 -14.12 7.17
C LEU A 170 25.13 -15.14 7.99
N ARG A 171 25.83 -15.97 8.77
CA ARG A 171 25.18 -16.85 9.74
C ARG A 171 24.59 -15.99 10.86
N VAL A 172 23.33 -16.23 11.21
CA VAL A 172 22.69 -15.54 12.34
C VAL A 172 23.06 -16.21 13.65
N GLU A 173 22.96 -15.46 14.76
CA GLU A 173 23.29 -15.97 16.09
C GLU A 173 22.37 -17.14 16.49
N ASP A 174 22.89 -18.02 17.35
CA ASP A 174 22.07 -19.03 18.00
C ASP A 174 21.07 -18.32 18.92
N ILE A 175 19.80 -18.67 18.81
CA ILE A 175 18.81 -18.22 19.79
C ILE A 175 18.99 -19.12 21.00
N ASP A 176 19.47 -18.55 22.11
CA ASP A 176 19.56 -19.25 23.39
C ASP A 176 18.23 -19.94 23.70
N ASN A 177 18.31 -21.19 24.19
CA ASN A 177 17.17 -22.02 24.57
C ASN A 177 16.32 -21.31 25.65
N GLY A 178 15.38 -20.47 25.21
CA GLY A 178 14.59 -19.58 26.06
C GLY A 178 14.14 -18.29 25.36
N GLY A 179 14.81 -17.88 24.28
CA GLY A 179 14.39 -16.77 23.43
C GLY A 179 13.36 -17.19 22.38
N THR A 180 12.32 -16.38 22.18
CA THR A 180 11.49 -16.46 20.98
C THR A 180 12.21 -15.79 19.82
N ILE A 181 12.24 -16.41 18.62
CA ILE A 181 12.74 -15.83 17.34
C ILE A 181 12.14 -14.44 17.03
N THR A 182 11.03 -14.13 17.68
CA THR A 182 10.27 -12.89 17.56
C THR A 182 10.06 -12.31 18.96
N GLY A 183 11.13 -11.88 19.61
CA GLY A 183 11.01 -11.08 20.82
C GLY A 183 10.17 -9.83 20.54
N ARG A 184 9.51 -9.29 21.56
CA ARG A 184 8.81 -7.99 21.47
C ARG A 184 9.70 -6.91 20.83
N THR A 185 10.99 -6.94 21.17
CA THR A 185 12.04 -6.06 20.70
C THR A 185 12.30 -6.23 19.19
N ASP A 186 12.48 -7.44 18.69
CA ASP A 186 12.72 -7.70 17.26
C ASP A 186 11.53 -7.25 16.40
N VAL A 187 10.31 -7.53 16.87
CA VAL A 187 9.08 -7.07 16.22
C VAL A 187 9.04 -5.54 16.17
N PHE A 188 9.34 -4.87 17.28
CA PHE A 188 9.36 -3.40 17.30
C PHE A 188 10.43 -2.83 16.37
N HIS A 189 11.64 -3.40 16.33
CA HIS A 189 12.68 -2.96 15.41
C HIS A 189 12.28 -3.14 13.95
N TRP A 190 11.65 -4.25 13.60
CA TRP A 190 11.06 -4.44 12.27
C TRP A 190 9.99 -3.41 11.94
N LEU A 191 8.98 -3.25 12.80
CA LEU A 191 7.90 -2.29 12.59
C LEU A 191 8.44 -0.85 12.50
N ARG A 192 9.46 -0.53 13.28
CA ARG A 192 10.17 0.75 13.21
C ARG A 192 10.88 0.92 11.89
N ALA A 193 11.64 -0.07 11.44
CA ALA A 193 12.32 -0.02 10.15
C ALA A 193 11.31 0.18 9.02
N ALA A 194 10.20 -0.55 9.04
CA ALA A 194 9.13 -0.43 8.06
C ALA A 194 8.42 0.93 8.12
N ALA A 195 8.13 1.46 9.32
CA ALA A 195 7.48 2.77 9.49
C ALA A 195 8.33 3.93 8.95
N THR A 196 9.66 3.78 8.85
CA THR A 196 10.51 4.77 8.18
C THR A 196 10.27 4.88 6.66
N ARG A 197 9.43 4.01 6.09
CA ARG A 197 9.15 3.92 4.65
C ARG A 197 7.77 4.39 4.23
N TYR A 198 6.96 4.95 5.13
CA TYR A 198 5.60 5.41 4.79
C TYR A 198 5.54 6.41 3.63
N ASN A 199 6.54 7.26 3.47
CA ASN A 199 6.59 8.24 2.38
C ASN A 199 7.58 7.85 1.27
N GLY A 200 7.96 6.57 1.20
CA GLY A 200 8.84 6.03 0.16
C GLY A 200 9.95 5.13 0.70
N ILE A 201 10.47 4.26 -0.18
CA ILE A 201 11.48 3.28 0.19
C ILE A 201 12.93 3.80 0.09
N GLY A 202 13.15 5.08 -0.17
CA GLY A 202 14.48 5.72 -0.17
C GLY A 202 15.45 5.25 -1.28
N GLY A 203 16.71 5.72 -1.17
CA GLY A 203 17.77 5.54 -2.18
C GLY A 203 18.07 6.82 -2.97
N SER A 204 19.30 6.96 -3.46
CA SER A 204 19.67 7.94 -4.49
C SER A 204 20.69 7.31 -5.44
N PRO A 205 20.29 6.87 -6.65
CA PRO A 205 18.92 6.84 -7.18
C PRO A 205 17.96 5.96 -6.33
N PRO A 206 16.62 6.16 -6.44
CA PRO A 206 15.64 5.41 -5.65
C PRO A 206 15.79 3.89 -5.80
N ARG A 207 15.53 3.13 -4.71
CA ARG A 207 15.59 1.66 -4.74
C ARG A 207 14.52 1.02 -5.64
N VAL A 208 13.39 1.70 -5.81
CA VAL A 208 12.30 1.36 -6.73
C VAL A 208 11.75 2.67 -7.30
N GLN A 209 11.43 2.67 -8.59
CA GLN A 209 10.77 3.77 -9.27
C GLN A 209 9.42 3.28 -9.80
N LEU A 210 8.33 3.98 -9.43
CA LEU A 210 6.99 3.67 -9.90
C LEU A 210 6.72 4.37 -11.22
N ASN A 211 6.11 3.66 -12.17
CA ASN A 211 5.59 4.25 -13.40
C ASN A 211 4.14 4.72 -13.19
N TYR A 212 3.97 5.99 -12.88
CA TYR A 212 2.63 6.58 -12.71
C TYR A 212 1.88 6.83 -14.02
N ASN A 213 2.50 6.64 -15.19
CA ASN A 213 1.82 6.80 -16.48
C ASN A 213 1.12 5.53 -16.94
N THR A 214 1.52 4.37 -16.40
CA THR A 214 0.99 3.06 -16.76
C THR A 214 0.69 2.26 -15.50
N PHE A 215 -0.54 2.33 -15.03
CA PHE A 215 -1.05 1.50 -13.94
C PHE A 215 -2.50 1.12 -14.21
N LEU A 216 -2.93 0.04 -13.56
CA LEU A 216 -4.32 -0.40 -13.56
C LEU A 216 -4.92 -0.16 -12.18
N THR A 217 -6.16 0.30 -12.13
CA THR A 217 -6.92 0.43 -10.89
C THR A 217 -8.37 0.02 -11.11
N ALA A 218 -8.96 -0.69 -10.15
CA ALA A 218 -10.36 -1.10 -10.21
C ALA A 218 -11.32 0.11 -10.23
N TYR A 219 -10.90 1.25 -9.67
CA TYR A 219 -11.69 2.49 -9.67
C TYR A 219 -11.93 3.09 -11.06
N ALA A 220 -11.17 2.66 -12.07
CA ALA A 220 -11.35 3.11 -13.45
C ALA A 220 -12.42 2.30 -14.21
N TYR A 221 -12.95 1.24 -13.59
CA TYR A 221 -14.00 0.38 -14.16
C TYR A 221 -15.34 0.70 -13.50
N SER A 222 -16.44 0.44 -14.22
CA SER A 222 -17.81 0.60 -13.69
C SER A 222 -18.14 -0.51 -12.67
N LEU A 223 -17.48 -0.46 -11.51
CA LEU A 223 -17.57 -1.43 -10.43
C LEU A 223 -17.80 -0.71 -9.09
N ASP A 224 -18.76 -1.19 -8.32
CA ASP A 224 -18.89 -0.80 -6.91
C ASP A 224 -17.99 -1.70 -6.04
N VAL A 225 -16.74 -1.28 -5.86
CA VAL A 225 -15.79 -1.97 -4.98
C VAL A 225 -16.13 -1.80 -3.49
N PHE A 226 -17.07 -0.91 -3.14
CA PHE A 226 -17.50 -0.63 -1.76
C PHE A 226 -18.89 -1.21 -1.47
N LYS A 227 -19.32 -2.24 -2.19
CA LYS A 227 -20.65 -2.86 -2.08
C LYS A 227 -21.05 -3.25 -0.64
N ASN A 228 -20.07 -3.51 0.23
CA ASN A 228 -20.28 -3.83 1.65
C ASN A 228 -20.40 -2.58 2.55
N GLY A 229 -20.57 -1.40 1.96
CA GLY A 229 -20.64 -0.10 2.63
C GLY A 229 -19.36 0.72 2.50
N ARG A 230 -19.50 2.05 2.60
CA ARG A 230 -18.38 3.00 2.45
C ARG A 230 -17.31 2.90 3.55
N THR A 231 -17.64 2.27 4.68
CA THR A 231 -16.72 1.99 5.78
C THR A 231 -16.00 0.66 5.62
N ALA A 232 -16.38 -0.17 4.64
CA ALA A 232 -15.71 -1.43 4.33
C ALA A 232 -14.54 -1.19 3.38
N LEU A 233 -13.50 -2.01 3.50
CA LEU A 233 -12.37 -2.01 2.59
C LEU A 233 -12.82 -2.42 1.17
N PRO A 234 -12.24 -1.84 0.11
CA PRO A 234 -12.64 -2.12 -1.27
C PRO A 234 -12.37 -3.60 -1.62
N ARG A 235 -13.34 -4.24 -2.28
CA ARG A 235 -13.30 -5.66 -2.64
C ARG A 235 -13.55 -5.89 -4.13
N LEU A 236 -12.90 -6.91 -4.69
CA LEU A 236 -13.19 -7.45 -6.03
C LEU A 236 -14.09 -8.69 -6.00
N THR A 237 -14.52 -9.15 -4.83
CA THR A 237 -15.37 -10.35 -4.67
C THR A 237 -16.70 -10.25 -5.40
N ALA A 238 -17.23 -9.04 -5.59
CA ALA A 238 -18.47 -8.79 -6.33
C ALA A 238 -18.24 -8.36 -7.79
N ALA A 239 -16.99 -8.36 -8.27
CA ALA A 239 -16.67 -7.97 -9.62
C ALA A 239 -17.22 -8.98 -10.64
N PRO A 240 -17.96 -8.54 -11.67
CA PRO A 240 -18.38 -9.41 -12.75
C PRO A 240 -17.19 -10.06 -13.46
N GLN A 241 -17.33 -11.33 -13.87
CA GLN A 241 -16.25 -12.09 -14.49
C GLN A 241 -15.74 -11.44 -15.78
N ASN A 242 -16.64 -10.89 -16.60
CA ASN A 242 -16.28 -10.15 -17.81
C ASN A 242 -15.46 -8.90 -17.49
N THR A 243 -15.77 -8.19 -16.40
CA THR A 243 -14.96 -7.04 -15.95
C THR A 243 -13.56 -7.47 -15.50
N LEU A 244 -13.44 -8.58 -14.76
CA LEU A 244 -12.13 -9.14 -14.38
C LEU A 244 -11.32 -9.61 -15.60
N GLU A 245 -11.98 -10.12 -16.63
CA GLU A 245 -11.37 -10.47 -17.92
C GLU A 245 -10.88 -9.23 -18.67
N ASP A 246 -11.69 -8.17 -18.73
CA ASP A 246 -11.30 -6.89 -19.32
C ASP A 246 -10.08 -6.30 -18.58
N MET A 247 -10.10 -6.28 -17.25
CA MET A 247 -8.97 -5.83 -16.43
C MET A 247 -7.69 -6.63 -16.70
N ARG A 248 -7.78 -7.97 -16.78
CA ARG A 248 -6.62 -8.83 -17.12
C ARG A 248 -6.09 -8.56 -18.52
N ARG A 249 -6.99 -8.35 -19.50
CA ARG A 249 -6.61 -8.00 -20.88
C ARG A 249 -5.90 -6.65 -20.91
N ASP A 250 -6.42 -5.65 -20.21
CA ASP A 250 -5.83 -4.31 -20.17
C ASP A 250 -4.47 -4.31 -19.48
N LEU A 251 -4.32 -5.05 -18.38
CA LEU A 251 -3.02 -5.29 -17.73
C LEU A 251 -2.03 -5.97 -18.68
N THR A 252 -2.44 -7.03 -19.35
CA THR A 252 -1.60 -7.77 -20.29
C THR A 252 -1.18 -6.88 -21.46
N SER A 253 -2.12 -6.10 -22.00
CA SER A 253 -1.85 -5.10 -23.03
C SER A 253 -0.82 -4.06 -22.57
N MET A 254 -1.01 -3.52 -21.36
CA MET A 254 -0.11 -2.56 -20.74
C MET A 254 1.31 -3.11 -20.59
N LEU A 255 1.48 -4.40 -20.29
CA LEU A 255 2.79 -5.04 -20.10
C LEU A 255 3.47 -5.47 -21.42
N ILE A 256 2.69 -5.84 -22.44
CA ILE A 256 3.21 -6.37 -23.71
C ILE A 256 3.43 -5.25 -24.74
N GLN A 257 2.48 -4.34 -24.91
CA GLN A 257 2.50 -3.35 -25.99
C GLN A 257 3.46 -2.19 -25.74
N SER A 258 3.94 -2.07 -24.52
CA SER A 258 4.65 -0.89 -24.09
C SER A 258 6.16 -1.11 -24.12
N ASP A 259 6.86 -0.07 -24.54
CA ASP A 259 8.17 0.29 -23.98
C ASP A 259 7.97 0.84 -22.55
N SER A 260 7.06 0.28 -21.73
CA SER A 260 6.65 0.84 -20.42
C SER A 260 7.82 1.04 -19.49
N PHE A 261 8.84 0.21 -19.66
CA PHE A 261 10.07 0.26 -18.89
C PHE A 261 11.01 1.36 -19.41
N ASP A 262 11.11 1.56 -20.74
CA ASP A 262 11.91 2.65 -21.32
C ASP A 262 11.24 4.04 -21.18
N LYS A 263 9.91 4.08 -21.02
CA LYS A 263 9.16 5.32 -20.73
C LYS A 263 9.32 5.83 -19.30
N ILE A 264 9.90 5.04 -18.39
CA ILE A 264 10.25 5.51 -17.04
C ILE A 264 11.40 6.51 -17.12
N THR A 265 12.32 6.34 -18.08
CA THR A 265 13.56 7.11 -18.18
C THR A 265 13.46 8.34 -19.08
N HIS A 266 12.45 8.44 -19.96
CA HIS A 266 12.27 9.56 -20.88
C HIS A 266 10.94 10.30 -20.70
N SER A 267 11.03 11.58 -20.31
CA SER A 267 9.99 12.61 -20.50
C SER A 267 8.62 12.36 -19.87
N SER A 268 8.54 11.56 -18.82
CA SER A 268 7.28 11.26 -18.15
C SER A 268 7.03 12.23 -16.99
N CYS A 269 5.83 12.82 -16.92
CA CYS A 269 5.46 13.71 -15.83
C CYS A 269 5.55 12.97 -14.48
N ASN A 270 6.22 13.59 -13.49
CA ASN A 270 6.24 13.05 -12.13
C ASN A 270 4.91 13.35 -11.43
N TRP A 271 3.91 12.51 -11.69
CA TRP A 271 2.57 12.65 -11.13
C TRP A 271 2.54 12.59 -9.61
N GLN A 272 3.49 11.88 -8.97
CA GLN A 272 3.64 11.90 -7.52
C GLN A 272 4.00 13.31 -7.04
N ALA A 273 4.98 13.96 -7.66
CA ALA A 273 5.36 15.33 -7.29
C ALA A 273 4.21 16.33 -7.51
N VAL A 274 3.43 16.17 -8.58
CA VAL A 274 2.24 17.00 -8.83
C VAL A 274 1.19 16.81 -7.73
N ALA A 275 0.87 15.55 -7.39
CA ALA A 275 -0.06 15.24 -6.31
C ALA A 275 0.44 15.78 -4.95
N ASP A 276 1.73 15.63 -4.66
CA ASP A 276 2.35 16.13 -3.44
C ASP A 276 2.22 17.66 -3.32
N MET A 277 2.43 18.42 -4.40
CA MET A 277 2.25 19.88 -4.40
C MET A 277 0.79 20.28 -4.11
N ILE A 278 -0.18 19.57 -4.69
CA ILE A 278 -1.61 19.82 -4.45
C ILE A 278 -1.96 19.54 -2.98
N VAL A 279 -1.56 18.38 -2.45
CA VAL A 279 -1.83 18.01 -1.05
C VAL A 279 -1.14 18.99 -0.10
N GLN A 280 0.12 19.34 -0.33
CA GLN A 280 0.84 20.32 0.49
C GLN A 280 0.18 21.70 0.48
N LYS A 281 -0.32 22.15 -0.68
CA LYS A 281 -1.00 23.45 -0.80
C LYS A 281 -2.34 23.46 -0.08
N TYR A 282 -3.16 22.43 -0.22
CA TYR A 282 -4.57 22.48 0.17
C TYR A 282 -4.91 21.73 1.46
N ALA A 283 -4.12 20.75 1.92
CA ALA A 283 -4.53 19.88 3.04
C ALA A 283 -4.73 20.66 4.34
N ASN A 284 -3.74 21.47 4.73
CA ASN A 284 -3.82 22.24 5.97
C ASN A 284 -4.86 23.38 5.88
N PRO A 285 -4.89 24.21 4.82
CA PRO A 285 -5.91 25.24 4.69
C PRO A 285 -7.35 24.69 4.69
N LEU A 286 -7.61 23.60 3.97
CA LEU A 286 -8.96 22.98 3.96
C LEU A 286 -9.36 22.49 5.36
N GLN A 287 -8.45 21.81 6.07
CA GLN A 287 -8.72 21.37 7.43
C GLN A 287 -8.97 22.55 8.37
N TYR A 288 -8.19 23.63 8.24
CA TYR A 288 -8.36 24.83 9.05
C TYR A 288 -9.73 25.49 8.80
N LEU A 289 -10.17 25.59 7.54
CA LEU A 289 -11.47 26.13 7.16
C LEU A 289 -12.64 25.39 7.84
N VAL A 290 -12.57 24.07 7.97
CA VAL A 290 -13.67 23.25 8.53
C VAL A 290 -13.58 23.04 10.04
N THR A 291 -12.42 23.26 10.67
CA THR A 291 -12.23 23.02 12.11
C THR A 291 -12.20 24.30 12.95
N SER A 292 -11.87 25.44 12.37
CA SER A 292 -11.81 26.69 13.12
C SER A 292 -13.20 27.27 13.36
N SER A 293 -13.54 27.46 14.64
CA SER A 293 -14.80 28.10 15.05
C SER A 293 -14.93 29.56 14.59
N GLU A 294 -13.84 30.20 14.13
CA GLU A 294 -13.85 31.58 13.63
C GLU A 294 -14.69 31.72 12.36
N PHE A 295 -14.61 30.73 11.46
CA PHE A 295 -15.33 30.74 10.19
C PHE A 295 -16.82 30.45 10.36
N SER A 296 -17.19 29.69 11.39
CA SER A 296 -18.61 29.51 11.77
C SER A 296 -19.23 30.78 12.34
N ARG A 297 -18.41 31.67 12.94
CA ARG A 297 -18.88 32.92 13.57
C ARG A 297 -18.85 34.12 12.65
N SER A 298 -18.02 34.12 11.61
CA SER A 298 -17.83 35.29 10.74
C SER A 298 -17.76 34.92 9.27
N LYS A 299 -18.84 35.25 8.55
CA LYS A 299 -18.91 35.19 7.10
C LYS A 299 -17.77 35.99 6.43
N THR A 300 -17.51 37.20 6.93
CA THR A 300 -16.45 38.07 6.41
C THR A 300 -15.06 37.44 6.55
N ARG A 301 -14.80 36.79 7.70
CA ARG A 301 -13.51 36.12 7.92
C ARG A 301 -13.33 34.93 6.97
N LEU A 302 -14.39 34.14 6.75
CA LEU A 302 -14.38 33.05 5.78
C LEU A 302 -14.12 33.56 4.35
N ALA A 303 -14.82 34.61 3.92
CA ALA A 303 -14.64 35.20 2.60
C ALA A 303 -13.20 35.73 2.41
N GLN A 304 -12.63 36.39 3.42
CA GLN A 304 -11.24 36.86 3.38
C GLN A 304 -10.23 35.72 3.22
N GLU A 305 -10.42 34.61 3.96
CA GLU A 305 -9.53 33.46 3.88
C GLU A 305 -9.60 32.78 2.50
N LEU A 306 -10.82 32.54 1.98
CA LEU A 306 -11.02 32.00 0.64
C LEU A 306 -10.43 32.92 -0.44
N ASN A 307 -10.63 34.23 -0.32
CA ASN A 307 -10.05 35.21 -1.23
C ASN A 307 -8.52 35.19 -1.17
N TYR A 308 -7.91 35.03 0.00
CA TYR A 308 -6.45 34.92 0.12
C TYR A 308 -5.90 33.69 -0.62
N MET A 309 -6.59 32.54 -0.51
CA MET A 309 -6.22 31.31 -1.21
C MET A 309 -6.37 31.43 -2.73
N LEU A 310 -7.39 32.14 -3.20
CA LEU A 310 -7.82 32.11 -4.61
C LEU A 310 -7.44 33.35 -5.43
N ARG A 311 -7.04 34.45 -4.79
CA ARG A 311 -6.68 35.71 -5.47
C ARG A 311 -5.70 35.55 -6.65
N PRO A 312 -4.72 34.62 -6.66
CA PRO A 312 -3.81 34.50 -7.79
C PRO A 312 -4.50 34.08 -9.09
N PHE A 313 -5.72 33.54 -9.02
CA PHE A 313 -6.45 33.00 -10.18
C PHE A 313 -7.48 33.96 -10.77
N PHE A 314 -7.75 35.08 -10.09
CA PHE A 314 -8.79 36.03 -10.48
C PHE A 314 -8.35 37.00 -11.57
N ASP A 315 -9.18 37.16 -12.59
CA ASP A 315 -9.11 38.33 -13.47
C ASP A 315 -10.02 39.41 -12.88
N THR A 316 -9.42 40.36 -12.17
CA THR A 316 -10.17 41.41 -11.46
C THR A 316 -11.01 42.31 -12.37
N LEU A 317 -10.71 42.36 -13.68
CA LEU A 317 -11.48 43.12 -14.66
C LEU A 317 -12.64 42.31 -15.24
N HIS A 318 -12.46 40.99 -15.35
CA HIS A 318 -13.43 40.08 -15.96
C HIS A 318 -13.58 38.81 -15.12
N ARG A 319 -14.23 38.94 -13.96
CA ARG A 319 -14.48 37.82 -13.05
C ARG A 319 -15.38 36.77 -13.72
N ASP A 320 -14.92 35.53 -13.77
CA ASP A 320 -15.67 34.39 -14.29
C ASP A 320 -15.30 33.13 -13.49
N ALA A 321 -16.26 32.59 -12.73
CA ALA A 321 -16.04 31.45 -11.85
C ALA A 321 -15.52 30.20 -12.60
N ALA A 322 -15.99 29.97 -13.82
CA ALA A 322 -15.63 28.78 -14.59
C ALA A 322 -14.19 28.90 -15.13
N ILE A 323 -13.79 30.07 -15.61
CA ILE A 323 -12.43 30.32 -16.07
C ILE A 323 -11.45 30.32 -14.89
N GLU A 324 -11.80 30.98 -13.79
CA GLU A 324 -11.00 31.02 -12.55
C GLU A 324 -10.80 29.61 -11.98
N THR A 325 -11.83 28.77 -12.02
CA THR A 325 -11.75 27.36 -11.59
C THR A 325 -10.74 26.60 -12.42
N LYS A 326 -10.78 26.73 -13.75
CA LYS A 326 -9.83 26.05 -14.65
C LYS A 326 -8.40 26.50 -14.39
N ARG A 327 -8.15 27.80 -14.20
CA ARG A 327 -6.82 28.34 -13.87
C ARG A 327 -6.30 27.80 -12.54
N CYS A 328 -7.15 27.81 -11.50
CA CYS A 328 -6.82 27.25 -10.19
C CYS A 328 -6.48 25.76 -10.27
N ALA A 329 -7.31 24.98 -10.99
CA ALA A 329 -7.14 23.53 -11.11
C ALA A 329 -5.90 23.13 -11.91
N ALA A 330 -5.44 24.00 -12.81
CA ALA A 330 -4.29 23.75 -13.68
C ALA A 330 -2.94 24.21 -13.08
N GLU A 331 -2.91 24.83 -11.91
CA GLU A 331 -1.70 25.47 -11.34
C GLU A 331 -0.46 24.58 -11.33
N PHE A 332 -0.62 23.31 -10.96
CA PHE A 332 0.48 22.34 -10.86
C PHE A 332 0.54 21.34 -12.02
N MET A 333 -0.33 21.51 -13.01
CA MET A 333 -0.34 20.63 -14.18
C MET A 333 0.86 20.95 -15.09
N PRO A 334 1.34 19.98 -15.90
CA PRO A 334 2.39 20.20 -16.89
C PRO A 334 2.09 21.38 -17.82
N SER A 335 3.13 22.03 -18.34
CA SER A 335 2.99 23.23 -19.17
C SER A 335 2.29 23.00 -20.52
N ASP A 336 2.33 21.77 -21.03
CA ASP A 336 1.62 21.31 -22.24
C ASP A 336 0.18 20.85 -21.93
N PHE A 337 -0.27 20.97 -20.69
CA PHE A 337 -1.63 20.66 -20.30
C PHE A 337 -2.63 21.63 -20.94
N HIS A 338 -3.50 21.08 -21.78
CA HIS A 338 -4.58 21.82 -22.43
C HIS A 338 -5.91 21.09 -22.22
N SER A 339 -6.67 21.50 -21.20
CA SER A 339 -8.00 20.95 -20.94
C SER A 339 -9.07 22.05 -20.96
N SER A 340 -10.07 21.88 -21.82
CA SER A 340 -11.27 22.70 -21.88
C SER A 340 -12.40 22.17 -20.97
N ASN A 341 -12.41 20.87 -20.63
CA ASN A 341 -13.42 20.19 -19.80
C ASN A 341 -12.85 18.90 -19.13
N PRO A 342 -13.01 18.67 -17.80
CA PRO A 342 -12.61 17.42 -17.15
C PRO A 342 -13.30 16.15 -17.72
N HIS A 343 -14.52 16.29 -18.26
CA HIS A 343 -15.31 15.15 -18.74
C HIS A 343 -14.96 14.66 -20.15
N ASP A 344 -14.30 15.49 -20.97
CA ASP A 344 -13.95 15.17 -22.37
C ASP A 344 -12.44 14.90 -22.55
N TYR A 345 -11.71 14.71 -21.46
CA TYR A 345 -10.24 14.70 -21.49
C TYR A 345 -9.64 13.33 -21.83
N THR A 346 -8.74 13.29 -22.81
CA THR A 346 -8.10 12.07 -23.35
C THR A 346 -6.71 11.78 -22.75
N GLY A 347 -6.28 12.48 -21.70
CA GLY A 347 -4.98 12.25 -21.07
C GLY A 347 -4.87 10.94 -20.29
N SER A 348 -3.69 10.72 -19.70
CA SER A 348 -3.39 9.51 -18.91
C SER A 348 -4.33 9.38 -17.70
N LEU A 349 -4.41 8.18 -17.12
CA LEU A 349 -5.27 7.96 -15.94
C LEU A 349 -4.84 8.81 -14.74
N SER A 350 -3.53 8.92 -14.48
CA SER A 350 -2.99 9.77 -13.41
C SER A 350 -3.35 11.24 -13.60
N GLU A 351 -3.15 11.74 -14.81
CA GLU A 351 -3.44 13.11 -15.18
C GLU A 351 -4.93 13.45 -14.98
N ARG A 352 -5.83 12.59 -15.48
CA ARG A 352 -7.27 12.74 -15.29
C ARG A 352 -7.65 12.74 -13.81
N ALA A 353 -7.11 11.82 -13.04
CA ALA A 353 -7.41 11.70 -11.61
C ALA A 353 -6.97 12.97 -10.85
N ILE A 354 -5.72 13.40 -11.04
CA ILE A 354 -5.13 14.57 -10.38
C ILE A 354 -5.88 15.86 -10.76
N TYR A 355 -6.15 16.05 -12.06
CA TYR A 355 -6.88 17.23 -12.52
C TYR A 355 -8.32 17.25 -12.01
N THR A 356 -9.01 16.10 -12.00
CA THR A 356 -10.40 16.01 -11.50
C THR A 356 -10.48 16.39 -10.02
N VAL A 357 -9.55 15.90 -9.19
CA VAL A 357 -9.48 16.27 -7.77
C VAL A 357 -9.17 17.76 -7.60
N SER A 358 -8.20 18.29 -8.36
CA SER A 358 -7.83 19.70 -8.31
C SER A 358 -8.99 20.61 -8.72
N TYR A 359 -9.71 20.24 -9.78
CA TYR A 359 -10.91 20.93 -10.25
C TYR A 359 -12.02 20.90 -9.20
N ARG A 360 -12.23 19.77 -8.54
CA ARG A 360 -13.21 19.66 -7.44
C ARG A 360 -12.87 20.59 -6.29
N ILE A 361 -11.60 20.65 -5.87
CA ILE A 361 -11.15 21.57 -4.82
C ILE A 361 -11.40 23.02 -5.24
N CYS A 362 -10.89 23.42 -6.40
CA CYS A 362 -10.97 24.80 -6.89
C CYS A 362 -12.40 25.26 -7.13
N SER A 363 -13.24 24.42 -7.78
CA SER A 363 -14.65 24.74 -8.03
C SER A 363 -15.42 24.92 -6.71
N THR A 364 -15.20 24.07 -5.72
CA THR A 364 -15.84 24.20 -4.41
C THR A 364 -15.43 25.50 -3.72
N LEU A 365 -14.14 25.83 -3.69
CA LEU A 365 -13.64 27.05 -3.03
C LEU A 365 -14.13 28.33 -3.73
N ILE A 366 -14.08 28.37 -5.07
CA ILE A 366 -14.53 29.52 -5.87
C ILE A 366 -16.03 29.72 -5.74
N ASN A 367 -16.83 28.66 -5.84
CA ASN A 367 -18.28 28.75 -5.69
C ASN A 367 -18.67 29.20 -4.27
N ALA A 368 -17.95 28.72 -3.24
CA ALA A 368 -18.15 29.19 -1.87
C ALA A 368 -17.88 30.69 -1.77
N LEU A 369 -16.76 31.20 -2.30
CA LEU A 369 -16.45 32.62 -2.28
C LEU A 369 -17.46 33.46 -3.08
N TRP A 370 -17.79 33.04 -4.30
CA TRP A 370 -18.77 33.73 -5.15
C TRP A 370 -20.12 33.88 -4.47
N SER A 371 -20.59 32.81 -3.81
CA SER A 371 -21.85 32.85 -3.08
C SER A 371 -21.81 33.77 -1.85
N LEU A 372 -20.66 33.83 -1.16
CA LEU A 372 -20.44 34.75 -0.05
C LEU A 372 -20.45 36.23 -0.53
N ASP A 373 -19.84 36.52 -1.67
CA ASP A 373 -19.78 37.89 -2.23
C ASP A 373 -21.15 38.39 -2.72
N HIS A 374 -21.98 37.49 -3.25
CA HIS A 374 -23.28 37.84 -3.85
C HIS A 374 -24.48 37.60 -2.92
N SER A 375 -24.28 37.26 -1.64
CA SER A 375 -25.43 37.14 -0.74
C SER A 375 -26.02 38.53 -0.45
N PRO A 376 -27.35 38.70 -0.49
CA PRO A 376 -27.97 39.99 -0.26
C PRO A 376 -27.64 40.51 1.15
N PRO A 377 -27.55 41.85 1.33
CA PRO A 377 -27.48 42.43 2.67
C PRO A 377 -28.71 42.00 3.48
N PRO A 378 -28.59 41.81 4.81
CA PRO A 378 -29.71 41.36 5.62
C PRO A 378 -30.88 42.34 5.50
N SER A 379 -31.94 41.92 4.79
CA SER A 379 -33.20 42.66 4.75
C SER A 379 -33.85 42.58 6.13
N SER A 380 -34.30 43.73 6.62
CA SER A 380 -34.95 43.91 7.91
C SER A 380 -36.31 43.21 7.99
N SER A 381 -36.34 41.88 8.09
CA SER A 381 -37.43 41.09 8.68
C SER A 381 -37.21 39.58 8.50
N THR A 382 -37.05 38.89 9.63
CA THR A 382 -37.38 37.46 9.84
C THR A 382 -36.68 36.41 8.96
N LEU A 383 -35.37 36.52 8.77
CA LEU A 383 -34.50 35.35 8.60
C LEU A 383 -33.40 35.47 9.65
N SER A 384 -33.31 34.46 10.52
CA SER A 384 -32.30 34.33 11.56
C SER A 384 -30.92 34.63 10.98
N SER A 385 -30.25 35.63 11.55
CA SER A 385 -28.85 35.98 11.28
C SER A 385 -27.83 34.87 11.61
N GLU A 386 -28.30 33.66 11.96
CA GLU A 386 -27.51 32.51 12.36
C GLU A 386 -27.30 31.45 11.24
N ASP A 387 -28.06 31.49 10.13
CA ASP A 387 -28.15 30.32 9.23
C ASP A 387 -27.17 30.32 8.02
N ILE A 388 -26.40 31.39 7.79
CA ILE A 388 -25.66 31.56 6.52
C ILE A 388 -24.22 30.97 6.51
N PRO A 389 -23.43 30.91 7.61
CA PRO A 389 -22.12 30.24 7.58
C PRO A 389 -22.22 28.72 7.43
N THR A 390 -23.32 28.11 7.90
CA THR A 390 -23.44 26.66 8.06
C THR A 390 -23.40 25.92 6.73
N GLN A 391 -24.11 26.40 5.69
CA GLN A 391 -24.15 25.71 4.40
C GLN A 391 -22.78 25.67 3.69
N HIS A 392 -22.02 26.76 3.75
CA HIS A 392 -20.67 26.81 3.17
C HIS A 392 -19.71 25.89 3.91
N LEU A 393 -19.78 25.87 5.24
CA LEU A 393 -18.98 24.95 6.05
C LEU A 393 -19.37 23.49 5.83
N THR A 394 -20.65 23.19 5.61
CA THR A 394 -21.10 21.85 5.18
C THR A 394 -20.48 21.49 3.83
N THR A 395 -20.51 22.38 2.85
CA THR A 395 -19.93 22.13 1.52
C THR A 395 -18.42 21.89 1.58
N LEU A 396 -17.70 22.67 2.41
CA LEU A 396 -16.28 22.48 2.65
C LEU A 396 -16.01 21.18 3.44
N GLY A 397 -16.86 20.85 4.41
CA GLY A 397 -16.86 19.59 5.15
C GLY A 397 -17.06 18.38 4.23
N ASP A 398 -17.98 18.47 3.28
CA ASP A 398 -18.22 17.44 2.25
C ASP A 398 -17.00 17.29 1.33
N LEU A 399 -16.34 18.40 0.96
CA LEU A 399 -15.09 18.34 0.21
C LEU A 399 -14.00 17.63 1.02
N THR A 400 -13.80 17.97 2.30
CA THR A 400 -12.82 17.27 3.13
C THR A 400 -13.17 15.79 3.29
N SER A 401 -14.45 15.46 3.47
CA SER A 401 -14.91 14.07 3.55
C SER A 401 -14.70 13.30 2.25
N TYR A 402 -14.88 13.96 1.09
CA TYR A 402 -14.62 13.38 -0.23
C TYR A 402 -13.13 13.12 -0.46
N LEU A 403 -12.27 14.07 -0.11
CA LEU A 403 -10.82 13.95 -0.30
C LEU A 403 -10.21 12.88 0.62
N ALA A 404 -10.71 12.79 1.86
CA ALA A 404 -10.30 11.81 2.86
C ALA A 404 -8.76 11.66 2.99
N TRP A 405 -8.02 12.77 2.87
CA TRP A 405 -6.56 12.74 2.82
C TRP A 405 -5.94 12.22 4.12
N THR A 406 -4.94 11.35 3.96
CA THR A 406 -4.19 10.74 5.07
C THR A 406 -3.45 11.76 5.92
N GLU A 407 -3.12 12.93 5.35
CA GLU A 407 -2.46 14.03 6.05
C GLU A 407 -3.22 14.48 7.31
N TRP A 408 -4.55 14.38 7.33
CA TRP A 408 -5.37 14.75 8.49
C TRP A 408 -5.38 13.69 9.60
N LYS A 409 -4.99 12.44 9.29
CA LYS A 409 -4.88 11.32 10.24
C LYS A 409 -3.44 11.06 10.72
N LYS A 410 -2.45 11.53 9.96
CA LYS A 410 -1.02 11.26 10.20
C LYS A 410 -0.54 11.80 11.55
N CYS A 411 0.35 11.06 12.22
CA CYS A 411 0.98 11.55 13.44
C CYS A 411 1.90 12.75 13.16
N LYS A 412 1.80 13.80 13.99
CA LYS A 412 2.59 15.03 13.86
C LYS A 412 3.96 14.94 14.57
N GLY A 413 4.68 13.86 14.31
CA GLY A 413 5.95 13.52 14.96
C GLY A 413 5.75 12.63 16.18
N CYS A 414 6.70 11.70 16.37
CA CYS A 414 6.74 10.76 17.49
C CYS A 414 8.06 10.90 18.24
N SER A 415 8.10 10.45 19.50
CA SER A 415 9.33 10.44 20.30
C SER A 415 10.38 9.49 19.73
N TRP A 416 11.63 9.63 20.16
CA TRP A 416 12.77 8.85 19.63
C TRP A 416 12.64 7.33 19.80
N ASN A 417 11.82 6.88 20.74
CA ASN A 417 11.52 5.47 21.03
C ASN A 417 10.08 5.08 20.61
N GLU A 418 9.47 5.84 19.72
CA GLU A 418 8.10 5.62 19.24
C GLU A 418 8.03 5.61 17.72
N ILE A 419 6.97 4.97 17.20
CA ILE A 419 6.62 5.00 15.79
C ILE A 419 5.17 5.45 15.63
N CYS A 420 4.85 6.10 14.50
CA CYS A 420 3.46 6.40 14.18
C CYS A 420 2.76 5.10 13.82
N SER A 421 2.03 4.51 14.77
CA SER A 421 1.42 3.21 14.61
C SER A 421 0.14 3.31 13.79
N ILE A 422 0.11 2.57 12.69
CA ILE A 422 -1.07 2.20 11.91
C ILE A 422 -1.21 0.67 11.93
N PRO A 423 -2.30 0.07 11.45
CA PRO A 423 -2.33 -1.37 11.24
C PRO A 423 -1.23 -1.79 10.26
N MET A 424 -0.36 -2.69 10.69
CA MET A 424 0.77 -3.22 9.94
C MET A 424 0.75 -4.72 10.10
N PHE A 425 0.30 -5.46 9.07
CA PHE A 425 0.04 -6.90 9.19
C PHE A 425 1.23 -7.65 9.82
N PRO A 426 1.02 -8.49 10.85
CA PRO A 426 -0.26 -8.89 11.46
C PRO A 426 -0.71 -8.06 12.69
N PHE A 427 -0.10 -6.91 12.94
CA PHE A 427 -0.33 -6.07 14.12
C PHE A 427 -1.29 -4.89 13.87
N GLY A 428 -1.85 -4.39 14.96
CA GLY A 428 -2.76 -3.25 15.00
C GLY A 428 -4.21 -3.61 15.33
N VAL A 429 -4.98 -2.58 15.68
CA VAL A 429 -6.43 -2.64 15.91
C VAL A 429 -7.16 -1.57 15.10
N ALA A 430 -8.49 -1.67 15.00
CA ALA A 430 -9.33 -0.69 14.29
C ALA A 430 -9.10 0.77 14.74
N GLU A 431 -8.83 1.00 16.03
CA GLU A 431 -8.51 2.33 16.53
C GLU A 431 -7.26 2.92 15.86
N ASP A 432 -6.24 2.10 15.58
CA ASP A 432 -4.99 2.57 14.98
C ASP A 432 -5.19 2.97 13.50
N HIS A 433 -6.22 2.43 12.83
CA HIS A 433 -6.62 2.85 11.47
C HIS A 433 -7.36 4.20 11.49
N GLU A 434 -8.29 4.36 12.44
CA GLU A 434 -9.09 5.58 12.50
C GLU A 434 -8.32 6.76 13.06
N ARG A 435 -7.48 6.52 14.06
CA ARG A 435 -6.74 7.55 14.79
C ARG A 435 -5.33 7.02 15.08
N PRO A 436 -4.42 7.04 14.10
CA PRO A 436 -3.01 6.69 14.29
C PRO A 436 -2.39 7.43 15.48
N ARG A 437 -1.56 6.74 16.26
CA ARG A 437 -0.87 7.33 17.43
C ARG A 437 0.58 6.88 17.50
N CYS A 438 1.41 7.70 18.12
CA CYS A 438 2.77 7.31 18.48
C CYS A 438 2.74 6.20 19.53
N ARG A 439 3.51 5.13 19.29
CA ARG A 439 3.59 3.94 20.17
C ARG A 439 5.03 3.49 20.32
N SER A 440 5.39 3.12 21.54
CA SER A 440 6.66 2.48 21.90
C SER A 440 6.58 0.96 21.78
N GLU A 441 7.72 0.28 21.95
CA GLU A 441 7.85 -1.17 22.03
C GLU A 441 6.86 -1.80 23.03
N GLU A 442 6.70 -1.17 24.20
CA GLU A 442 5.79 -1.60 25.26
C GLU A 442 4.32 -1.61 24.86
N ASN A 443 3.92 -0.90 23.81
CA ASN A 443 2.50 -0.74 23.50
C ASN A 443 2.09 -1.29 22.14
N ILE A 444 3.04 -1.79 21.33
CA ILE A 444 2.75 -2.16 19.93
C ILE A 444 2.51 -3.67 19.72
N GLY A 445 3.34 -4.54 20.32
CA GLY A 445 3.38 -5.97 19.96
C GLY A 445 2.13 -6.76 20.36
N GLU A 446 1.38 -6.27 21.34
CA GLU A 446 0.16 -6.89 21.87
C GLU A 446 -1.10 -6.45 21.12
N ARG A 447 -1.01 -5.41 20.28
CA ARG A 447 -2.17 -4.89 19.54
C ARG A 447 -2.47 -5.81 18.36
N ARG A 448 -3.54 -6.58 18.49
CA ARG A 448 -4.04 -7.49 17.47
C ARG A 448 -5.55 -7.36 17.35
N GLY A 449 -6.08 -7.64 16.17
CA GLY A 449 -7.52 -7.64 15.95
C GLY A 449 -7.92 -6.92 14.67
N TYR A 450 -7.11 -5.97 14.18
CA TYR A 450 -7.44 -5.28 12.91
C TYR A 450 -7.61 -6.27 11.78
N TRP A 451 -6.69 -7.24 11.67
CA TRP A 451 -6.64 -8.26 10.63
C TRP A 451 -7.46 -9.52 10.95
N ASN A 452 -8.06 -9.61 12.15
CA ASN A 452 -8.69 -10.83 12.66
C ASN A 452 -10.16 -10.98 12.24
N ASP A 453 -10.43 -10.71 10.97
CA ASP A 453 -11.54 -11.39 10.31
C ASP A 453 -11.00 -12.73 9.78
N THR A 454 -10.45 -13.55 10.67
CA THR A 454 -9.83 -14.84 10.34
C THR A 454 -10.86 -15.97 10.25
N SER A 455 -12.15 -15.66 10.14
CA SER A 455 -13.11 -16.63 9.62
C SER A 455 -13.02 -16.66 8.09
N LEU A 456 -12.08 -17.48 7.62
CA LEU A 456 -12.16 -18.16 6.33
C LEU A 456 -12.48 -19.63 6.59
#